data_AF-A0A6B0Y1U0-F1
#
_entry.id   AF-A0A6B0Y1U0-F1
#
_cell.length_a   1.000
_cell.length_b   1.000
_cell.length_c   1.000
_cell.angle_alpha   90.00
_cell.angle_beta   90.00
_cell.angle_gamma   90.00
#
_symmetry.space_group_name_H-M   'P 1'
#
loop_
_entity.id
_entity.type
_entity.pdbx_description
1 polymer ?
#
loop_
_entity_poly.entity_id
_entity_poly.type
_entity_poly.pdbx_seq_one_letter_code
_entity_poly.pdbx_strand_id
1 'polypeptide(L)' 'MNTTLKTIGLAAVVSIGALPALAAEEVKIGLPSWTGAQAIGHLLGEVVTSRIGGKVEYVPGNNATIFQAMDQGKGD' A
#
# COMPACT_ATOMS: atom_id res chain seq x y z
N MET A 1 23.45 -33.29 -18.94
CA MET A 1 23.20 -31.84 -18.74
C MET A 1 24.22 -31.31 -17.74
N ASN A 2 25.11 -30.44 -18.20
CA ASN A 2 26.30 -30.00 -17.43
C ASN A 2 25.84 -29.19 -16.20
N THR A 3 26.52 -29.36 -15.07
CA THR A 3 26.16 -28.75 -13.78
C THR A 3 25.98 -27.24 -13.87
N THR A 4 26.78 -26.57 -14.72
CA THR A 4 26.70 -25.14 -15.02
C THR A 4 25.35 -24.70 -15.60
N LEU A 5 24.76 -25.47 -16.53
CA LEU A 5 23.44 -25.14 -17.09
C LEU A 5 22.33 -25.26 -16.04
N LYS A 6 22.45 -26.21 -15.10
CA LYS A 6 21.50 -26.37 -13.99
C LYS A 6 21.59 -25.19 -13.02
N THR A 7 22.80 -24.73 -12.69
CA THR A 7 23.01 -23.60 -11.77
C THR A 7 22.51 -22.28 -12.36
N ILE A 8 22.75 -22.03 -13.65
CA ILE A 8 22.24 -20.83 -14.34
C ILE A 8 20.70 -20.86 -14.40
N GLY A 9 20.10 -22.01 -14.71
CA GLY A 9 18.65 -22.16 -14.72
C GLY A 9 18.00 -21.89 -13.37
N LEU A 10 18.61 -22.38 -12.27
CA LEU A 10 18.11 -22.13 -10.92
C LEU A 10 18.27 -20.67 -10.51
N ALA A 11 19.40 -20.04 -10.82
CA ALA A 11 19.65 -18.63 -10.54
C ALA A 11 18.65 -17.71 -11.27
N ALA A 12 18.29 -18.03 -12.51
CA ALA A 12 17.29 -17.29 -13.28
C ALA A 12 15.88 -17.37 -12.69
N VAL A 13 15.50 -18.52 -12.11
CA VAL A 13 14.20 -18.67 -11.45
C VAL A 13 14.15 -17.89 -10.13
N VAL A 14 15.23 -17.91 -9.35
CA VAL A 14 15.31 -17.17 -8.09
C VAL A 14 15.31 -15.65 -8.32
N SER A 15 15.96 -15.16 -9.37
CA SER A 15 15.99 -13.73 -9.68
C SER A 15 14.64 -13.18 -10.15
N ILE A 16 13.77 -14.00 -10.76
CA ILE A 16 12.39 -13.60 -11.08
C ILE A 16 11.53 -13.50 -9.80
N GLY A 17 11.75 -14.38 -8.82
CA GLY A 17 11.05 -14.35 -7.52
C GLY A 17 11.54 -13.27 -6.55
N ALA A 18 12.73 -12.69 -6.81
CA ALA A 18 13.33 -11.65 -5.98
C ALA A 18 12.96 -10.22 -6.43
N LEU A 19 12.07 -10.07 -7.41
CA LEU A 19 11.50 -8.76 -7.71
C LEU A 19 10.76 -8.26 -6.46
N PRO A 20 10.94 -6.99 -6.06
CA PRO A 20 10.09 -6.39 -5.04
C PRO A 20 8.64 -6.67 -5.41
N ALA A 21 7.80 -7.07 -4.46
CA ALA A 21 6.38 -7.22 -4.71
C ALA A 21 5.84 -5.87 -5.19
N LEU A 22 5.70 -5.68 -6.50
CA LEU A 22 5.25 -4.44 -7.15
C LEU A 22 3.74 -4.21 -6.96
N ALA A 23 3.11 -4.88 -6.01
CA ALA A 23 1.75 -4.59 -5.61
C ALA A 23 1.77 -3.31 -4.79
N ALA A 24 1.49 -2.17 -5.44
CA ALA A 24 1.23 -0.93 -4.74
C ALA A 24 0.03 -1.13 -3.82
N GLU A 25 0.30 -1.22 -2.51
CA GLU A 25 -0.69 -1.35 -1.45
C GLU A 25 -1.64 -0.13 -1.50
N GLU A 26 -2.94 -0.37 -1.39
CA GLU A 26 -3.95 0.68 -1.38
C GLU A 26 -4.30 1.01 0.06
N VAL A 27 -4.09 2.27 0.43
CA VAL A 27 -4.36 2.80 1.77
C VAL A 27 -5.66 3.58 1.80
N LYS A 28 -6.60 3.16 2.64
CA LYS A 28 -7.89 3.82 2.86
C LYS A 28 -7.80 4.86 3.99
N ILE A 29 -7.80 6.13 3.62
CA ILE A 29 -7.75 7.25 4.58
C ILE A 29 -9.17 7.72 4.89
N GLY A 30 -9.64 7.47 6.11
CA GLY A 30 -10.88 8.05 6.64
C GLY A 30 -10.80 9.58 6.72
N LEU A 31 -11.73 10.29 6.09
CA LEU A 31 -11.64 11.73 5.87
C LEU A 31 -12.89 12.50 6.38
N PRO A 32 -12.89 12.95 7.64
CA PRO A 32 -13.91 13.85 8.17
C PRO A 32 -13.96 15.19 7.43
N SER A 33 -15.12 15.86 7.43
CA SER A 33 -15.34 17.11 6.66
C SER A 33 -14.67 18.37 7.23
N TRP A 34 -14.16 18.33 8.46
CA TRP A 34 -13.51 19.51 9.06
C TRP A 34 -12.13 19.78 8.43
N THR A 35 -11.74 21.06 8.35
CA THR A 35 -10.54 21.47 7.61
C THR A 35 -9.25 20.80 8.11
N GLY A 36 -9.13 20.60 9.43
CA GLY A 36 -7.94 19.97 10.02
C GLY A 36 -7.70 18.54 9.53
N ALA A 37 -8.74 17.69 9.48
CA ALA A 37 -8.54 16.33 8.98
C ALA A 37 -8.39 16.26 7.47
N GLN A 38 -9.01 17.17 6.71
CA GLN A 38 -8.76 17.26 5.26
C GLN A 38 -7.26 17.54 5.01
N ALA A 39 -6.69 18.52 5.71
CA ALA A 39 -5.28 18.88 5.57
C ALA A 39 -4.34 17.70 5.91
N ILE A 40 -4.55 17.06 7.07
CA ILE A 40 -3.71 15.93 7.49
C ILE A 40 -3.93 14.70 6.62
N GLY A 41 -5.16 14.39 6.23
CA GLY A 41 -5.46 13.26 5.36
C GLY A 41 -4.76 13.36 4.00
N HIS A 42 -4.76 14.55 3.39
CA HIS A 42 -4.03 14.78 2.14
C HIS A 42 -2.51 14.77 2.31
N LEU A 43 -1.98 15.25 3.44
CA LEU A 43 -0.56 15.15 3.76
C LEU A 43 -0.12 13.67 3.86
N LEU A 44 -0.90 12.84 4.57
CA LEU A 44 -0.64 11.41 4.67
C LEU A 44 -0.73 10.74 3.28
N GLY A 45 -1.73 11.10 2.50
CA GLY A 45 -1.89 10.60 1.14
C GLY A 45 -0.68 10.89 0.25
N GLU A 46 -0.12 12.09 0.33
CA GLU A 46 1.10 12.47 -0.41
C GLU A 46 2.32 11.64 0.03
N VAL A 47 2.45 11.30 1.31
CA VAL A 47 3.55 10.43 1.77
C VAL A 47 3.39 9.00 1.23
N VAL A 48 2.16 8.47 1.23
CA VAL A 48 1.87 7.14 0.68
C VAL A 48 2.26 7.07 -0.80
N THR A 49 1.87 8.07 -1.59
CA THR A 49 2.15 8.09 -3.03
C THR A 49 3.61 8.40 -3.35
N SER A 50 4.18 9.45 -2.74
CA SER A 50 5.51 9.96 -3.13
C SER A 50 6.68 9.25 -2.46
N ARG A 51 6.49 8.62 -1.29
CA ARG A 51 7.56 7.99 -0.51
C ARG A 51 7.43 6.48 -0.40
N ILE A 52 6.21 5.98 -0.22
CA ILE A 52 5.95 4.55 -0.02
C ILE A 52 5.70 3.85 -1.38
N GLY A 53 5.15 4.55 -2.37
CA GLY A 53 4.79 3.99 -3.67
C GLY A 53 3.45 3.24 -3.65
N GLY A 54 2.61 3.49 -2.64
CA GLY A 54 1.25 2.97 -2.52
C GLY A 54 0.23 3.82 -3.27
N LYS A 55 -1.04 3.39 -3.21
CA LYS A 55 -2.21 4.12 -3.69
C LYS A 55 -3.03 4.59 -2.50
N VAL A 56 -3.85 5.61 -2.71
CA VAL A 56 -4.68 6.19 -1.64
C VAL A 56 -6.13 6.26 -2.10
N GLU A 57 -7.03 5.78 -1.25
CA GLU A 57 -8.47 6.01 -1.34
C GLU A 57 -8.90 6.91 -0.17
N TYR A 58 -9.56 8.03 -0.46
CA TYR A 58 -10.13 8.88 0.58
C TYR A 58 -11.57 8.43 0.87
N VAL A 59 -11.81 7.98 2.10
CA VAL A 59 -13.11 7.46 2.54
C VAL A 59 -13.83 8.55 3.37
N PRO A 60 -14.79 9.29 2.80
CA PRO A 60 -15.52 10.31 3.54
C PRO A 60 -16.40 9.68 4.63
N GLY A 61 -16.46 10.29 5.80
CA GLY A 61 -17.29 9.79 6.90
C GLY A 61 -17.20 10.63 8.16
N ASN A 62 -18.06 10.36 9.14
CA ASN A 62 -17.90 10.89 10.48
C ASN A 62 -17.01 9.94 11.32
N ASN A 63 -16.50 10.42 12.46
CA ASN A 63 -15.58 9.66 13.29
C ASN A 63 -16.12 8.28 13.73
N ALA A 64 -17.43 8.18 14.04
CA ALA A 64 -18.02 6.92 14.45
C ALA A 64 -17.97 5.87 13.33
N THR A 65 -18.36 6.26 12.11
CA THR A 65 -18.32 5.37 10.94
C THR A 65 -16.90 5.00 10.53
N ILE A 66 -15.95 5.93 10.65
CA ILE A 66 -14.53 5.70 10.34
C ILE A 66 -13.92 4.73 11.35
N PHE A 67 -14.13 4.95 12.65
CA PHE A 67 -13.60 4.05 13.69
C PHE A 67 -14.22 2.66 13.61
N GLN A 68 -15.51 2.56 13.28
CA GLN A 68 -16.14 1.27 13.02
C GLN A 68 -15.51 0.56 11.81
N ALA A 69 -15.22 1.29 10.73
CA ALA A 69 -14.54 0.71 9.56
C ALA A 69 -13.11 0.25 9.88
N MET A 70 -12.38 1.04 10.68
CA MET A 70 -11.04 0.67 11.16
C MET A 70 -11.06 -0.59 12.03
N ASP A 71 -12.02 -0.70 12.96
CA ASP A 71 -12.22 -1.89 13.79
C ASP A 71 -12.51 -3.15 12.95
N GLN A 72 -13.10 -2.96 11.76
CA GLN A 72 -13.34 -4.02 10.78
C GLN A 72 -12.16 -4.29 9.83
N GLY A 73 -11.00 -3.64 10.02
CA GLY A 73 -9.83 -3.80 9.15
C GLY A 73 -9.99 -3.13 7.77
N LYS A 74 -10.83 -2.10 7.64
CA LYS A 74 -11.04 -1.35 6.38
C LYS A 74 -10.22 -0.06 6.31
N GLY A 75 -9.15 0.03 7.11
CA GLY A 75 -8.25 1.18 7.14
C GLY A 75 -6.86 0.88 6.57
N ASP A 76 -6.65 -0.35 6.08
CA ASP A 76 -5.41 -0.77 5.42
C ASP A 76 -5.12 0.10 4.19
#